data_AF-A0A4R3XA65-F1
#
_entry.id   AF-A0A4R3XA65-F1
#
_cell.length_a   1.000
_cell.length_b   1.000
_cell.length_c   1.000
_cell.angle_alpha   90.00
_cell.angle_beta   90.00
_cell.angle_gamma   90.00
#
_symmetry.space_group_name_H-M   'P 1'
#
loop_
_entity.id
_entity.type
_entity.pdbx_description
1 polymer ?
#
loop_
_entity_poly.entity_id
_entity_poly.type
_entity_poly.pdbx_seq_one_letter_code
_entity_poly.pdbx_strand_id
1 'polypeptide(L)' 'MLIGYHASHEQFSPSELLEYVQAAERAGFQAIMTSDHLAPWSERQGNSGNNWAWLGAAMAKTSLPFGSLAIPGGWR' A
#
# COMPACT_ATOMS: atom_id res chain seq x y z
N MET A 1 0.52 -21.93 -3.50
CA MET A 1 1.40 -20.75 -3.62
C MET A 1 0.50 -19.53 -3.76
N LEU A 2 0.71 -18.50 -2.93
CA LEU A 2 -0.04 -17.25 -3.00
C LEU A 2 0.88 -16.17 -3.59
N ILE A 3 0.40 -15.43 -4.58
CA ILE A 3 1.11 -14.27 -5.14
C ILE A 3 0.32 -13.01 -4.80
N GLY A 4 0.92 -12.11 -4.02
CA GLY A 4 0.33 -10.84 -3.58
C GLY A 4 1.03 -9.63 -4.19
N TYR A 5 0.37 -8.48 -4.14
CA TYR A 5 0.91 -7.19 -4.57
C TYR A 5 1.25 -6.32 -3.35
N HIS A 6 2.40 -5.65 -3.37
CA HIS A 6 2.80 -4.71 -2.32
C HIS A 6 2.49 -3.27 -2.76
N ALA A 7 1.53 -2.64 -2.10
CA ALA A 7 1.20 -1.22 -2.25
C ALA A 7 2.19 -0.37 -1.44
N SER A 8 3.22 0.14 -2.13
CA SER A 8 4.33 0.87 -1.50
C SER A 8 3.97 2.36 -1.31
N HIS A 9 3.57 2.72 -0.09
CA HIS A 9 3.32 4.11 0.30
C HIS A 9 4.56 5.00 0.26
N GLU A 10 5.74 4.38 0.17
CA GLU A 10 7.01 5.05 -0.04
C GLU A 10 7.16 5.57 -1.47
N GLN A 11 6.63 4.85 -2.46
CA GLN A 11 6.92 5.11 -3.87
C GLN A 11 5.82 5.90 -4.57
N PHE A 12 4.56 5.74 -4.16
CA PHE A 12 3.41 6.28 -4.87
C PHE A 12 2.44 6.99 -3.94
N SER A 13 1.67 7.92 -4.51
CA SER A 13 0.61 8.61 -3.76
C SER A 13 -0.53 7.64 -3.38
N PRO A 14 -1.32 7.94 -2.33
CA PRO A 14 -2.48 7.13 -1.97
C PRO A 14 -3.49 6.93 -3.12
N SER A 15 -3.69 7.96 -3.96
CA SER A 15 -4.58 7.88 -5.13
C SER A 15 -4.08 6.88 -6.17
N GLU A 16 -2.78 6.91 -6.50
CA GLU A 16 -2.19 5.94 -7.43
C GLU A 16 -2.27 4.53 -6.87
N LEU A 17 -1.98 4.36 -5.58
CA LEU A 17 -2.08 3.04 -4.93
C LEU A 17 -3.51 2.48 -4.96
N LEU A 18 -4.55 3.33 -4.86
CA LEU A 18 -5.94 2.87 -5.04
C LEU A 18 -6.17 2.31 -6.45
N GLU A 19 -5.61 2.95 -7.48
CA GLU A 19 -5.71 2.45 -8.85
C GLU A 19 -4.95 1.13 -9.02
N TYR A 20 -3.76 1.03 -8.42
CA TYR A 20 -2.91 -0.15 -8.51
C TYR A 20 -3.47 -1.37 -7.80
N VAL A 21 -4.10 -1.24 -6.63
CA VAL A 21 -4.72 -2.42 -5.98
C VAL A 21 -5.91 -2.95 -6.76
N GLN A 22 -6.70 -2.07 -7.39
CA GLN A 22 -7.76 -2.49 -8.29
C GLN A 22 -7.19 -3.16 -9.55
N ALA A 23 -6.06 -2.66 -10.07
CA ALA A 23 -5.36 -3.30 -11.20
C ALA A 23 -4.77 -4.65 -10.80
N ALA A 24 -4.21 -4.77 -9.59
CA ALA A 24 -3.67 -6.02 -9.07
C ALA A 24 -4.77 -7.09 -8.92
N GLU A 25 -5.93 -6.72 -8.40
CA GLU A 25 -7.09 -7.62 -8.35
C GLU A 25 -7.50 -8.09 -9.75
N ARG A 26 -7.64 -7.17 -10.72
CA ARG A 26 -7.95 -7.52 -12.11
C ARG A 26 -6.89 -8.40 -12.77
N ALA A 27 -5.63 -8.26 -12.37
CA ALA A 27 -4.51 -9.06 -12.87
C ALA A 27 -4.40 -10.44 -12.20
N GLY A 28 -5.24 -10.74 -11.20
CA GLY A 28 -5.27 -12.05 -10.53
C GLY A 28 -4.34 -12.19 -9.33
N PHE A 29 -3.81 -11.08 -8.78
CA PHE A 29 -3.14 -11.12 -7.47
C PHE A 29 -4.14 -11.50 -6.38
N GLN A 30 -3.65 -12.22 -5.36
CA GLN A 30 -4.52 -12.91 -4.40
C GLN A 30 -4.55 -12.26 -3.02
N ALA A 31 -3.68 -11.28 -2.77
CA ALA A 31 -3.65 -10.50 -1.54
C ALA A 31 -2.92 -9.17 -1.78
N ILE A 32 -3.20 -8.18 -0.93
CA ILE A 32 -2.48 -6.91 -0.90
C ILE A 32 -1.69 -6.83 0.41
N MET A 33 -0.42 -6.47 0.30
CA MET A 33 0.35 -5.94 1.43
C MET A 33 0.50 -4.43 1.27
N THR A 34 0.45 -3.71 2.38
CA THR A 34 0.75 -2.28 2.45
C THR A 34 1.67 -1.97 3.63
N SER A 35 2.37 -0.84 3.55
CA SER A 35 3.29 -0.35 4.58
C SER A 35 2.76 0.93 5.23
N ASP A 36 2.82 0.98 6.57
CA ASP A 36 2.42 2.16 7.36
C ASP A 36 3.67 2.90 7.84
N HIS A 37 3.82 4.15 7.39
CA HIS A 37 4.93 5.03 7.68
C HIS A 37 4.46 6.38 8.17
N LEU A 38 5.17 6.91 9.16
CA LEU A 38 4.95 8.28 9.61
C LEU A 38 5.56 9.32 8.64
N ALA A 39 6.67 8.97 7.98
CA ALA A 39 7.42 9.86 7.10
C ALA A 39 8.04 9.07 5.94
N PRO A 40 8.42 9.73 4.83
CA PRO A 40 9.08 9.05 3.72
C PRO A 40 10.39 8.41 4.17
N TRP A 41 10.73 7.26 3.60
CA TRP A 41 12.03 6.60 3.84
C TRP A 41 13.21 7.40 3.35
N SER A 42 13.01 8.18 2.29
CA SER A 42 14.00 9.10 1.74
C SER A 42 13.29 10.27 1.08
N GLU A 43 13.98 11.40 1.01
CA GLU A 43 13.51 12.58 0.27
C GLU A 43 13.26 12.27 -1.20
N ARG A 44 14.06 11.37 -1.80
CA ARG A 44 13.93 10.95 -3.20
C ARG A 44 12.60 10.22 -3.48
N GLN A 45 12.15 9.41 -2.53
CA GLN A 45 10.89 8.67 -2.62
C GLN A 45 9.68 9.56 -2.29
N GLY A 46 9.82 10.41 -1.27
CA GLY A 46 8.94 11.56 -1.04
C GLY A 46 7.51 11.26 -0.58
N ASN A 47 7.07 10.00 -0.56
CA ASN A 47 5.71 9.63 -0.16
C ASN A 47 5.68 8.89 1.18
N SER A 48 4.61 9.14 1.94
CA SER A 48 4.26 8.44 3.18
C SER A 48 2.76 8.63 3.45
N GLY A 49 1.94 8.02 2.60
CA GLY A 49 0.49 8.12 2.73
C GLY A 49 -0.02 7.58 4.06
N ASN A 50 -1.11 8.17 4.60
CA ASN A 50 -1.76 7.63 5.79
C ASN A 50 -2.42 6.27 5.45
N ASN A 51 -1.76 5.20 5.85
CA ASN A 51 -2.16 3.84 5.50
C ASN A 51 -3.55 3.46 6.06
N TRP A 52 -3.89 3.88 7.28
CA TRP A 52 -5.17 3.55 7.91
C TRP A 52 -6.37 4.17 7.19
N ALA A 53 -6.27 5.44 6.79
CA ALA A 53 -7.29 6.08 5.98
C ALA A 53 -7.38 5.45 4.58
N TRP A 54 -6.23 5.12 3.98
CA TRP A 54 -6.16 4.50 2.67
C TRP A 54 -6.75 3.08 2.64
N LEU A 55 -6.50 2.26 3.67
CA LEU A 55 -7.05 0.90 3.79
C LEU A 55 -8.57 0.88 3.69
N GLY A 56 -9.26 1.80 4.37
CA GLY A 56 -10.72 1.90 4.27
C GLY A 56 -11.19 2.15 2.83
N ALA A 57 -10.51 3.02 2.10
CA ALA A 57 -10.84 3.30 0.70
C ALA A 57 -10.49 2.12 -0.23
N ALA A 58 -9.38 1.44 0.00
CA ALA A 58 -8.93 0.29 -0.80
C ALA A 58 -9.85 -0.92 -0.63
N MET A 59 -10.22 -1.24 0.62
CA MET A 59 -11.14 -2.33 0.96
C MET A 59 -12.56 -2.06 0.49
N ALA A 60 -12.97 -0.79 0.35
CA ALA A 60 -14.25 -0.44 -0.26
C ALA A 60 -14.29 -0.65 -1.79
N LYS A 61 -13.13 -0.79 -2.44
CA LYS A 61 -12.98 -0.88 -3.91
C LYS A 61 -12.53 -2.25 -4.41
N THR A 62 -12.15 -3.16 -3.52
CA THR A 62 -11.61 -4.48 -3.86
C THR A 62 -12.13 -5.54 -2.88
N SER A 63 -12.06 -6.82 -3.26
CA SER A 63 -12.48 -7.95 -2.42
C SER A 63 -11.30 -8.77 -1.87
N LEU A 64 -10.07 -8.31 -2.09
CA LEU A 64 -8.85 -9.01 -1.68
C LEU A 64 -8.59 -8.89 -0.17
N PRO A 65 -7.94 -9.88 0.45
CA PRO A 65 -7.42 -9.74 1.81
C PRO A 65 -6.24 -8.75 1.84
N PHE A 66 -6.18 -7.93 2.88
CA PHE A 66 -5.12 -6.97 3.13
C PHE A 66 -4.30 -7.36 4.35
N GLY A 67 -2.98 -7.27 4.24
CA GLY A 67 -2.08 -7.18 5.38
C GLY A 67 -1.42 -5.80 5.42
N SER A 68 -1.09 -5.33 6.62
CA SER A 68 -0.39 -4.07 6.84
C SER A 68 0.81 -4.29 7.72
N LEU A 69 1.95 -3.74 7.33
CA LEU A 69 3.18 -3.76 8.12
C LEU A 69 3.48 -2.35 8.62
N ALA A 70 3.34 -2.15 9.94
CA ALA A 70 3.74 -0.90 10.56
C ALA A 70 5.26 -0.84 10.66
N ILE A 71 5.85 0.15 10.01
CA ILE A 71 7.29 0.41 10.09
C ILE A 71 7.47 1.84 10.57
N PRO A 72 7.41 2.06 11.90
CA PRO A 72 7.45 3.39 12.50
C PRO A 72 8.81 4.10 12.33
N GLY A 73 9.83 3.43 11.78
CA GLY A 73 11.07 4.06 11.33
C GLY A 73 12.17 3.04 10.98
N GLY A 74 12.87 3.28 9.87
CA GLY A 74 14.24 2.80 9.65
C GLY A 74 15.24 3.91 9.97
N TRP A 75 16.51 3.52 10.17
CA TRP A 75 17.59 4.43 10.56
C TRP A 75 17.66 5.65 9.63
N ARG A 76 17.42 6.83 10.21
CA ARG A 76 17.61 8.12 9.53
C ARG A 76 19.09 8.36 9.27
#